data_AF-A0A660W917-F1
#
_entry.id   AF-A0A660W917-F1
#
_cell.length_a   1.000
_cell.length_b   1.000
_cell.length_c   1.000
_cell.angle_alpha   90.00
_cell.angle_beta   90.00
_cell.angle_gamma   90.00
#
_symmetry.space_group_name_H-M   'P 1'
#
loop_
_entity.id
_entity.type
_entity.pdbx_description
1 polymer ?
#
loop_
_entity_poly.entity_id
_entity_poly.type
_entity_poly.pdbx_seq_one_letter_code
_entity_poly.pdbx_strand_id
1 'polypeptide(L)' 'MFIDIHGHTRLFQPPALDGVTHVTLPDELIKRYDTLGIERAVLLPIASPGCIIDPQSNEEILEV' A
#
# COMPACT_ATOMS: atom_id res chain seq x y z
N MET A 1 21.91 -0.19 0.15
CA MET A 1 20.78 -0.29 -0.80
C MET A 1 19.94 -1.51 -0.51
N PHE A 2 18.91 -1.33 0.32
CA PHE A 2 17.86 -2.33 0.53
C PHE A 2 16.65 -1.98 -0.36
N ILE A 3 16.17 -2.97 -1.11
CA ILE A 3 15.02 -2.82 -2.01
C ILE A 3 13.92 -3.76 -1.54
N ASP A 4 12.75 -3.21 -1.25
CA ASP A 4 11.54 -4.02 -1.04
C ASP A 4 10.89 -4.33 -2.39
N ILE A 5 10.84 -5.61 -2.77
CA ILE A 5 10.25 -6.02 -4.06
C ILE A 5 8.75 -6.33 -3.95
N HIS A 6 8.16 -6.21 -2.77
CA HIS A 6 6.76 -6.59 -2.51
C HIS A 6 6.13 -5.67 -1.46
N GLY A 7 5.84 -4.44 -1.85
CA GLY A 7 5.10 -3.47 -1.04
C GLY A 7 3.64 -3.32 -1.47
N HIS A 8 2.79 -2.96 -0.51
CA HIS A 8 1.41 -2.58 -0.76
C HIS A 8 1.07 -1.27 -0.04
N THR A 9 0.28 -0.44 -0.70
CA THR A 9 -0.30 0.80 -0.17
C THR A 9 -1.60 1.07 -0.93
N ARG A 10 -2.37 2.08 -0.50
CA ARG A 10 -3.56 2.52 -1.23
C ARG A 10 -3.59 4.02 -1.38
N LEU A 11 -3.96 4.48 -2.57
CA LEU A 11 -4.15 5.90 -2.84
C LEU A 11 -5.33 6.47 -2.02
N PHE A 12 -6.37 5.67 -1.82
CA PHE A 12 -7.56 6.05 -1.07
C PHE A 12 -7.74 5.16 0.16
N GLN A 13 -8.15 5.78 1.27
CA GLN A 13 -8.48 5.07 2.49
C GLN A 13 -9.71 4.18 2.27
N PRO A 14 -9.60 2.85 2.42
CA PRO A 14 -10.78 2.00 2.35
C PRO A 14 -11.66 2.16 3.60
N PRO A 15 -12.92 1.69 3.54
CA PRO A 15 -13.74 1.55 4.75
C PRO A 15 -13.00 0.79 5.85
N ALA A 16 -13.18 1.22 7.09
CA ALA A 16 -12.64 0.49 8.23
C ALA A 16 -13.27 -0.91 8.32
N LEU A 17 -12.42 -1.93 8.43
CA LEU A 17 -12.84 -3.29 8.75
C LEU A 17 -12.86 -3.40 10.28
N ASP A 18 -14.01 -3.72 10.86
CA ASP A 18 -14.18 -3.85 12.32
C ASP A 18 -13.78 -2.60 13.14
N GLY A 19 -13.99 -1.41 12.56
CA GLY A 19 -13.71 -0.12 13.21
C GLY A 19 -12.24 0.30 13.19
N VAL A 20 -11.38 -0.48 12.52
CA VAL A 20 -9.96 -0.15 12.33
C VAL A 20 -9.62 -0.22 10.83
N THR A 21 -8.78 0.70 10.35
CA THR A 21 -8.20 0.54 9.00
C THR A 21 -6.81 -0.06 9.11
N HIS A 22 -6.63 -1.22 8.50
CA HIS A 22 -5.35 -1.94 8.47
C HIS A 22 -4.49 -1.60 7.23
N VAL A 23 -4.78 -0.48 6.57
CA VAL A 23 -4.09 -0.07 5.35
C VAL A 23 -3.13 1.07 5.66
N THR A 24 -1.93 0.97 5.11
CA THR A 24 -0.91 2.02 5.16
C THR A 24 -1.10 2.92 3.94
N LEU A 25 -1.19 4.23 4.15
CA LEU A 25 -1.21 5.22 3.06
C LEU A 25 0.21 5.51 2.54
N PRO A 26 0.39 6.05 1.32
CA PRO A 26 1.71 6.28 0.74
C PRO A 26 2.69 7.04 1.65
N ASP A 27 2.25 8.14 2.25
CA ASP A 27 3.08 8.95 3.14
C ASP A 27 3.50 8.20 4.41
N GLU A 28 2.63 7.32 4.93
CA GLU A 28 2.94 6.49 6.09
C GLU A 28 3.92 5.38 5.73
N LEU A 29 3.79 4.81 4.53
CA LEU A 29 4.70 3.80 4.01
C LEU A 29 6.10 4.38 3.83
N ILE A 30 6.22 5.57 3.24
CA ILE A 30 7.50 6.27 3.05
C ILE A 30 8.19 6.49 4.41
N LYS A 31 7.48 7.02 5.41
CA LYS A 31 8.04 7.21 6.77
C LYS A 31 8.52 5.91 7.39
N ARG A 32 7.80 4.81 7.15
CA ARG A 32 8.18 3.49 7.65
C ARG A 32 9.43 2.96 6.92
N TYR A 33 9.51 3.15 5.61
CA TYR A 33 10.69 2.80 4.80
C TYR A 33 11.92 3.60 5.21
N ASP A 34 11.79 4.90 5.46
CA ASP A 34 12.86 5.75 5.97
C ASP A 34 13.40 5.24 7.31
N THR A 35 12.51 4.84 8.22
CA THR A 35 12.88 4.31 9.54
C THR A 35 13.59 2.95 9.44
N LEU A 36 13.25 2.15 8.43
CA LEU A 36 13.81 0.82 8.21
C LEU A 36 15.05 0.81 7.29
N GLY A 37 15.42 1.95 6.70
CA GLY A 37 16.51 2.05 5.75
C GLY A 37 16.22 1.39 4.40
N ILE A 38 14.94 1.36 3.98
CA ILE A 38 14.51 0.85 2.67
C ILE A 38 14.63 1.99 1.67
N GLU A 39 15.51 1.83 0.68
CA GLU A 39 15.86 2.92 -0.25
C GLU A 39 14.97 2.95 -1.50
N ARG A 40 14.41 1.81 -1.91
CA ARG A 40 13.52 1.68 -3.06
C ARG A 40 12.49 0.59 -2.79
N ALA A 41 11.32 0.72 -3.40
CA ALA A 41 10.29 -0.31 -3.32
C ALA A 41 9.56 -0.52 -4.64
N VAL A 42 9.06 -1.73 -4.84
CA VAL A 42 8.08 -2.08 -5.88
C VAL A 42 6.72 -2.17 -5.22
N LEU A 43 5.75 -1.40 -5.71
CA LEU A 43 4.38 -1.39 -5.21
C LEU A 43 3.50 -2.26 -6.10
N LEU A 44 2.74 -3.16 -5.48
CA LEU A 44 1.81 -4.07 -6.15
C LEU A 44 0.37 -3.74 -5.74
N PRO A 45 -0.58 -3.77 -6.69
CA PRO A 45 -1.98 -3.54 -6.38
C PRO A 45 -2.56 -4.70 -5.56
N ILE A 46 -3.40 -4.36 -4.57
CA ILE A 46 -4.15 -5.34 -3.78
C ILE A 46 -5.38 -5.77 -4.59
N ALA A 47 -5.28 -6.90 -5.28
CA ALA A 47 -6.29 -7.40 -6.22
C ALA A 47 -6.80 -8.80 -5.85
N SER A 48 -7.31 -8.98 -4.62
CA SER A 48 -7.98 -10.23 -4.19
C SER A 48 -9.50 -10.03 -4.11
N PRO A 49 -10.27 -10.34 -5.16
CA PRO A 49 -11.70 -10.03 -5.24
C PRO A 49 -12.57 -10.76 -4.19
N GLY A 50 -12.05 -11.78 -3.52
CA GLY A 50 -12.74 -12.45 -2.39
C GLY A 50 -12.50 -11.79 -1.03
N CYS A 51 -11.55 -10.87 -0.93
CA CYS A 51 -11.07 -10.32 0.34
C CYS A 51 -11.18 -8.79 0.43
N ILE A 52 -11.64 -8.12 -0.63
CA ILE A 52 -11.73 -6.66 -0.67
C ILE A 52 -12.97 -6.21 -1.47
N ILE A 53 -13.66 -5.20 -0.94
CA ILE A 53 -14.90 -4.69 -1.53
C ILE A 53 -14.60 -3.61 -2.59
N ASP A 54 -13.47 -2.93 -2.43
CA ASP A 54 -13.06 -1.74 -3.19
C ASP A 54 -11.62 -1.93 -3.71
N PRO A 55 -11.37 -2.81 -4.70
CA PRO A 55 -10.02 -3.03 -5.22
C PRO A 55 -9.43 -1.74 -5.82
N GLN A 56 -8.12 -1.54 -5.64
CA GLN A 56 -7.37 -0.48 -6.31
C GLN A 56 -6.93 -0.98 -7.69
N SER A 57 -7.03 -0.16 -8.72
CA SER A 57 -6.60 -0.52 -10.08
C SER A 57 -5.08 -0.48 -10.25
N ASN A 58 -4.61 -1.01 -11.38
CA ASN A 58 -3.20 -0.93 -11.76
C ASN A 58 -2.80 0.52 -12.07
N GLU A 59 -3.71 1.32 -12.61
CA GLU A 59 -3.46 2.73 -12.93
C GLU A 59 -3.35 3.57 -11.65
N GLU A 60 -4.19 3.31 -10.65
CA GLU A 60 -4.17 4.03 -9.38
C GLU A 60 -2.90 3.77 -8.57
N ILE A 61 -2.28 2.59 -8.66
CA ILE A 61 -1.02 2.31 -7.96
C ILE A 61 0.20 2.92 -8.68
N LEU A 62 0.09 3.21 -9.98
CA LEU A 62 1.15 3.91 -10.73
C LEU A 62 1.22 5.41 -10.42
N GLU A 63 0.16 5.98 -9.82
CA GLU A 63 0.09 7.38 -9.36
C GLU A 63 0.69 7.59 -7.96
N VAL A 64 1.11 6.51 -7.29
CA VAL A 64 1.78 6.55 -5.98
C VAL A 64 3.28 6.74 -6.13
#